data_AF-A0A9E5DAT5-F1
#
_entry.id   AF-A0A9E5DAT5-F1
#
_cell.length_a   1.000
_cell.length_b   1.000
_cell.length_c   1.000
_cell.angle_alpha   90.00
_cell.angle_beta   90.00
_cell.angle_gamma   90.00
#
_symmetry.space_group_name_H-M   'P 1'
#
loop_
_entity.id
_entity.type
_entity.pdbx_description
1 polymer ?
#
loop_
_entity_poly.entity_id
_entity_poly.type
_entity_poly.pdbx_seq_one_letter_code
_entity_poly.pdbx_strand_id
1 'polypeptide(L)'
;MKYIGKSKITRLRPKKNIEYPLLRLPQSHAHLAGDTAHIFEIDNNGKPLFVISLDEDFDGNIKVIQQNTNSDTENRLNYLESRIKSLEKSLEKSLTESQKQSSSTRKPKE
;
A
#
# COMPACT_ATOMS: atom_id res chain seq x y z
N MET A 1 -11.56 -6.36 -5.09
CA MET A 1 -12.64 -6.59 -4.10
C MET A 1 -13.94 -5.96 -4.62
N LYS A 2 -15.10 -6.59 -4.40
CA LYS A 2 -16.41 -6.04 -4.79
C LYS A 2 -17.17 -5.59 -3.54
N TYR A 3 -17.63 -4.34 -3.51
CA TYR A 3 -18.46 -3.86 -2.40
C TYR A 3 -19.85 -4.50 -2.46
N ILE A 4 -20.26 -5.18 -1.40
CA ILE A 4 -21.56 -5.88 -1.32
C ILE A 4 -22.60 -5.15 -0.45
N GLY A 5 -22.19 -4.11 0.29
CA GLY A 5 -23.07 -3.33 1.15
C GLY A 5 -22.43 -2.94 2.49
N LYS A 6 -23.22 -2.27 3.34
CA LYS A 6 -22.86 -1.93 4.72
C LYS A 6 -23.78 -2.65 5.69
N SER A 7 -23.22 -3.07 6.82
CA SER A 7 -23.96 -3.67 7.91
C SER A 7 -23.46 -3.13 9.23
N LYS A 8 -24.36 -2.94 10.20
CA LYS A 8 -23.96 -2.57 11.56
C LYS A 8 -23.53 -3.83 12.30
N ILE A 9 -22.42 -3.73 13.02
CA ILE A 9 -22.04 -4.75 14.00
C ILE A 9 -23.00 -4.59 15.19
N THR A 10 -23.80 -5.62 15.42
CA THR A 10 -24.76 -5.67 16.53
C THR A 10 -24.21 -6.52 17.67
N ARG A 11 -24.88 -6.48 18.82
CA ARG A 11 -24.49 -7.25 20.00
C ARG A 11 -25.45 -8.42 20.16
N LEU A 12 -24.93 -9.63 20.22
CA LEU A 12 -25.68 -10.84 20.52
C LEU A 12 -25.35 -11.32 21.92
N ARG A 13 -26.36 -11.45 22.79
CA ARG A 13 -26.20 -11.95 24.17
C ARG A 13 -26.93 -13.27 24.37
N PRO A 14 -26.27 -14.41 24.14
CA PRO A 14 -26.91 -15.71 24.32
C PRO A 14 -27.05 -16.11 25.81
N LYS A 15 -26.18 -15.61 26.68
CA LYS A 15 -26.20 -15.90 28.13
C LYS A 15 -25.87 -14.63 28.93
N LYS A 16 -26.25 -14.64 30.21
CA LYS A 16 -25.85 -13.59 31.15
C LYS A 16 -24.31 -13.57 31.21
N ASN A 17 -23.70 -12.41 30.92
CA ASN A 17 -22.25 -12.15 30.85
C ASN A 17 -21.50 -12.65 29.60
N ILE A 18 -22.19 -13.15 28.57
CA ILE A 18 -21.55 -13.49 27.29
C ILE A 18 -22.15 -12.59 26.22
N GLU A 19 -21.31 -11.84 25.53
CA GLU A 19 -21.67 -10.92 24.46
C GLU A 19 -20.75 -11.14 23.26
N TYR A 20 -21.35 -11.37 22.09
CA TYR A 20 -20.63 -11.54 20.84
C TYR A 20 -20.95 -10.39 19.87
N PRO A 21 -19.95 -9.84 19.16
CA PRO A 21 -20.22 -9.01 18.00
C PRO A 21 -20.86 -9.87 16.91
N LEU A 22 -21.99 -9.41 16.37
CA LEU A 22 -22.72 -10.06 15.29
C LEU A 22 -22.72 -9.16 14.07
N LEU A 23 -22.03 -9.60 13.01
CA LEU A 23 -22.06 -8.99 11.69
C LEU A 23 -23.10 -9.71 10.82
N ARG A 24 -24.03 -8.96 10.21
CA ARG A 24 -25.03 -9.53 9.28
C ARG A 24 -24.61 -9.30 7.84
N LEU A 25 -24.66 -10.33 7.00
CA LEU A 25 -24.50 -10.17 5.57
C LEU A 25 -25.76 -9.52 4.93
N PRO A 26 -25.63 -8.86 3.76
CA PRO A 26 -26.77 -8.32 3.02
C PRO A 26 -27.80 -9.41 2.68
N GLN A 27 -29.09 -9.05 2.60
CA GLN A 27 -30.18 -9.98 2.30
C GLN A 27 -29.99 -10.78 1.01
N SER A 28 -29.26 -10.24 0.03
CA SER A 28 -28.90 -10.94 -1.22
C SER A 28 -28.09 -12.23 -0.99
N HIS A 29 -27.46 -12.37 0.17
CA HIS A 29 -26.65 -13.53 0.56
C HIS A 29 -27.35 -14.40 1.62
N ALA A 30 -28.67 -14.26 1.79
CA ALA A 30 -29.43 -15.05 2.78
C ALA A 30 -29.35 -16.57 2.54
N HIS A 31 -29.01 -17.01 1.33
CA HIS A 31 -28.80 -18.42 1.00
C HIS A 31 -27.62 -19.05 1.74
N LEU A 32 -26.67 -18.24 2.25
CA LEU A 32 -25.53 -18.70 3.05
C LEU A 32 -25.89 -18.97 4.52
N ALA A 33 -27.15 -18.78 4.91
CA ALA A 33 -27.57 -18.98 6.29
C ALA A 33 -27.48 -20.47 6.67
N GLY A 34 -26.65 -20.78 7.67
CA GLY A 34 -26.39 -22.13 8.13
C GLY A 34 -25.02 -22.66 7.70
N ASP A 35 -24.38 -22.01 6.73
CA ASP A 35 -23.03 -22.36 6.30
C ASP A 35 -21.98 -21.94 7.34
N THR A 36 -20.88 -22.68 7.37
CA THR A 36 -19.71 -22.32 8.20
C THR A 36 -18.81 -21.38 7.43
N ALA A 37 -18.36 -20.32 8.09
CA ALA A 37 -17.44 -19.35 7.50
C ALA A 37 -16.24 -19.13 8.43
N HIS A 38 -15.06 -19.05 7.83
CA HIS A 38 -13.81 -18.74 8.51
C HIS A 38 -13.56 -17.24 8.47
N ILE A 39 -13.21 -16.66 9.62
CA ILE A 39 -12.95 -15.24 9.77
C ILE A 39 -11.46 -15.05 10.05
N PHE A 40 -10.81 -14.26 9.20
CA PHE A 40 -9.40 -13.90 9.31
C PHE A 40 -9.28 -12.41 9.59
N GLU A 41 -8.31 -12.03 10.41
CA GLU A 41 -7.94 -10.64 10.65
C GLU A 41 -6.64 -10.34 9.91
N ILE A 42 -6.63 -9.23 9.17
CA ILE A 42 -5.45 -8.72 8.48
C ILE A 42 -5.23 -7.26 8.88
N ASP A 43 -3.96 -6.85 8.95
CA ASP A 43 -3.62 -5.45 9.15
C ASP A 43 -3.69 -4.68 7.83
N ASN A 44 -4.39 -3.56 7.84
CA ASN A 44 -4.49 -2.64 6.71
C ASN A 44 -4.09 -1.23 7.17
N ASN A 45 -2.81 -0.90 7.04
CA ASN A 45 -2.22 0.37 7.44
C ASN A 45 -2.51 0.74 8.91
N GLY A 46 -2.33 -0.23 9.82
CA GLY A 46 -2.58 -0.05 11.26
C GLY A 46 -4.05 -0.12 11.67
N LYS A 47 -4.94 -0.57 10.78
CA LYS A 47 -6.35 -0.82 11.08
C LYS A 47 -6.72 -2.27 10.77
N PRO A 48 -7.43 -2.95 11.68
CA PRO A 48 -7.85 -4.32 11.44
C PRO A 48 -8.90 -4.36 10.33
N LEU A 49 -8.71 -5.25 9.37
CA LEU A 49 -9.65 -5.60 8.33
C LEU A 49 -9.96 -7.08 8.47
N PHE A 50 -11.26 -7.42 8.46
CA PHE A 50 -11.71 -8.80 8.59
C PHE A 50 -12.08 -9.37 7.22
N VAL A 51 -11.63 -10.59 6.95
CA VAL A 51 -11.94 -11.35 5.74
C VAL A 51 -12.73 -12.59 6.12
N ILE A 52 -13.80 -12.84 5.38
CA ILE A 52 -14.68 -13.98 5.59
C ILE A 52 -14.53 -14.93 4.39
N SER A 53 -14.12 -16.17 4.64
CA SER A 53 -14.05 -17.25 3.65
C SER A 53 -15.13 -18.30 3.94
N LEU A 54 -15.75 -18.82 2.88
CA LEU A 54 -16.64 -19.99 2.95
C LEU A 54 -15.89 -21.30 2.61
N ASP A 55 -14.63 -21.17 2.19
CA ASP A 55 -13.76 -22.28 1.84
C ASP A 55 -12.94 -22.69 3.08
N GLU A 56 -13.03 -23.97 3.46
CA GLU A 56 -12.32 -24.55 4.60
C GLU A 56 -10.81 -24.67 4.35
N ASP A 57 -10.42 -24.85 3.08
CA ASP A 57 -9.02 -25.00 2.66
C ASP A 57 -8.34 -23.65 2.39
N PHE A 58 -9.00 -22.54 2.75
CA PHE A 58 -8.49 -21.20 2.50
C PHE A 58 -7.21 -20.91 3.31
N ASP A 59 -6.09 -20.85 2.59
CA ASP A 59 -4.74 -20.70 3.12
C ASP A 59 -4.34 -19.26 3.50
N GLY A 60 -5.27 -18.30 3.39
CA GLY A 60 -5.00 -16.90 3.70
C GLY A 60 -4.27 -16.12 2.60
N ASN A 61 -3.92 -16.73 1.47
CA ASN A 61 -3.23 -16.05 0.36
C ASN A 61 -4.20 -15.21 -0.48
N ILE A 62 -4.61 -14.07 0.07
CA ILE A 62 -5.40 -13.09 -0.68
C ILE A 62 -4.46 -12.32 -1.60
N LYS A 63 -4.62 -12.49 -2.92
CA LYS A 63 -4.04 -11.55 -3.89
C LYS A 63 -4.72 -10.18 -3.70
N VAL A 64 -4.19 -9.36 -2.80
CA VAL A 64 -4.60 -7.98 -2.63
C VAL A 64 -4.14 -7.23 -3.87
N ILE A 65 -5.04 -7.07 -4.84
CA ILE A 65 -4.89 -6.05 -5.87
C ILE A 65 -5.09 -4.72 -5.13
N GLN A 66 -4.05 -4.22 -4.48
CA GLN A 66 -4.06 -2.88 -3.90
C GLN A 66 -4.40 -1.93 -5.05
N GLN A 67 -5.54 -1.26 -4.97
CA GLN A 67 -5.79 -0.13 -5.85
C GLN A 67 -4.76 0.92 -5.46
N ASN A 68 -3.74 1.05 -6.31
CA ASN A 68 -2.62 1.97 -6.17
C ASN A 68 -3.06 3.31 -5.55
N THR A 69 -2.84 3.47 -4.24
CA THR A 69 -2.56 4.77 -3.63
C THR A 69 -1.10 5.17 -3.83
N ASN A 70 -0.41 4.49 -4.77
CA ASN A 70 0.98 4.70 -5.13
C ASN A 70 1.28 6.07 -5.75
N SER A 71 0.29 6.95 -5.92
CA SER A 71 0.56 8.28 -6.47
C SER A 71 1.52 9.08 -5.60
N ASP A 72 1.42 9.04 -4.27
CA ASP A 72 2.34 9.82 -3.41
C ASP A 72 3.77 9.25 -3.41
N THR A 73 3.91 7.93 -3.31
CA THR A 73 5.21 7.26 -3.35
C THR A 73 5.88 7.36 -4.71
N GLU A 74 5.15 7.17 -5.81
CA GLU A 74 5.66 7.37 -7.17
C GLU A 74 6.03 8.84 -7.43
N ASN A 75 5.24 9.80 -6.95
CA ASN A 75 5.57 11.22 -7.05
C ASN A 75 6.85 11.57 -6.28
N ARG A 76 7.00 11.05 -5.06
CA ARG A 76 8.20 11.26 -4.23
C ARG A 76 9.44 10.60 -4.85
N LEU A 77 9.29 9.41 -5.43
CA LEU A 77 10.36 8.74 -6.18
C LEU A 77 10.77 9.54 -7.42
N ASN A 78 9.81 9.94 -8.25
CA ASN A 78 10.07 10.76 -9.44
C ASN A 78 10.75 12.10 -9.09
N TYR A 79 10.34 12.73 -8.00
CA TYR A 79 10.98 13.96 -7.51
C TYR A 79 12.43 13.72 -7.09
N LEU A 80 12.70 12.65 -6.36
CA LEU A 80 14.06 12.28 -5.94
C LEU A 80 14.94 11.93 -7.14
N GLU A 81 14.45 11.12 -8.08
CA GLU A 81 15.18 10.77 -9.31
C GLU A 81 15.52 12.01 -10.14
N SER A 82 14.58 12.94 -10.26
CA SER A 82 14.80 14.20 -10.98
C SER A 82 15.87 15.06 -10.29
N ARG A 83 15.86 15.10 -8.95
CA ARG A 83 16.85 15.83 -8.15
C ARG A 83 18.24 15.22 -8.33
N ILE A 84 18.37 13.90 -8.29
CA ILE A 84 19.64 13.17 -8.48
C ILE A 84 20.21 13.47 -9.87
N LYS A 85 19.41 13.33 -10.94
CA LYS A 85 19.85 13.65 -12.31
C LYS A 85 20.33 15.10 -12.45
N SER A 86 19.68 16.04 -11.78
CA SER A 86 20.10 17.45 -11.80
C SER A 86 21.45 17.68 -11.12
N LEU A 87 21.70 16.96 -10.02
CA LEU A 87 22.96 17.02 -9.28
C LEU A 87 24.10 16.39 -10.09
N GLU A 88 23.87 15.21 -10.68
CA GLU A 88 24.82 14.54 -11.56
C GLU A 88 25.23 15.45 -12.73
N LYS A 89 24.25 16.05 -13.41
CA LYS A 89 24.52 16.97 -14.52
C LYS A 89 25.28 18.23 -14.10
N SER A 90 25.04 18.71 -12.88
CA SER A 90 25.77 19.87 -12.33
C SER A 90 27.20 19.51 -11.95
N LEU A 91 27.41 18.29 -11.46
CA LEU A 91 28.73 17.74 -11.14
C LEU A 91 29.57 17.49 -12.40
N GLU A 92 28.99 16.94 -13.46
CA GLU A 92 29.68 16.77 -14.75
C GLU A 92 30.10 18.11 -15.35
N LYS A 93 29.26 19.14 -15.25
CA LYS A 93 29.58 20.50 -15.69
C LYS A 93 30.73 21.13 -14.90
N SER A 94 30.73 20.99 -13.58
CA SER A 94 31.81 21.55 -12.75
C SER A 94 33.14 20.82 -12.98
N LEU A 95 33.12 19.51 -13.22
CA LEU A 95 34.30 18.73 -13.59
C LEU A 95 34.85 19.14 -14.96
N THR A 96 33.99 19.36 -15.95
CA THR A 96 34.41 19.78 -17.30
C THR A 96 34.86 21.24 -17.38
N GLU A 97 34.32 22.13 -16.56
CA GLU A 97 34.78 23.53 -16.42
C GLU A 97 36.14 23.60 -15.69
N SER A 98 36.34 22.78 -14.66
CA SER A 98 37.63 22.69 -13.94
C SER A 98 38.76 22.15 -14.83
N GLN A 99 38.47 21.31 -15.83
CA GLN A 99 39.45 20.82 -16.80
C GLN A 99 39.80 21.84 -17.89
N LYS A 100 38.90 22.77 -18.25
CA LYS A 100 39.18 23.85 -19.21
C LYS A 100 40.05 24.97 -18.64
N GLN A 101 39.95 25.23 -17.33
CA GLN A 101 40.78 26.25 -16.68
C GLN A 101 42.25 25.81 -16.46
N SER A 102 42.54 24.51 -16.37
CA SER A 102 43.91 24.00 -16.18
C SER A 102 44.75 23.91 -17.47
N SER A 103 44.13 23.98 -18.65
CA SER A 103 44.83 23.96 -19.95
C SER A 103 45.16 25.34 -20.54
N SER A 104 44.79 26.46 -19.89
CA SER A 104 44.94 27.82 -20.45
C SER A 104 46.11 28.65 -19.90
N THR A 105 46.95 28.14 -19.00
CA THR A 105 48.07 28.91 -18.41
C THR A 105 49.43 28.24 -18.60
N ARG A 106 49.88 28.08 -19.84
CA ARG A 106 51.32 28.02 -20.16
C ARG A 106 51.62 28.65 -21.52
N LYS A 107 52.17 29.86 -21.51
CA LYS A 107 53.20 30.26 -22.48
C LYS A 107 54.42 30.78 -21.70
N PRO A 108 55.64 30.28 -21.96
CA PRO A 108 56.86 30.77 -21.33
C PRO A 108 57.30 32.11 -21.92
N LYS A 109 58.09 32.84 -21.13
CA LYS A 109 58.84 34.04 -21.51
C LYS A 109 59.83 33.73 -22.64
N GLU A 110 59.92 34.65 -23.60
CA GLU A 110 61.16 35.10 -24.23
C GLU A 110 61.08 36.62 -24.43
#